data_AF-A0A401U2Z5-F1
#
_entry.id   AF-A0A401U2Z5-F1
#
_cell.length_a   1.000
_cell.length_b   1.000
_cell.length_c   1.000
_cell.angle_alpha   90.00
_cell.angle_beta   90.00
_cell.angle_gamma   90.00
#
_symmetry.space_group_name_H-M   'P 1'
#
loop_
_entity.id
_entity.type
_entity.pdbx_description
1 polymer ?
#
loop_
_entity_poly.entity_id
_entity_poly.type
_entity_poly.pdbx_seq_one_letter_code
_entity_poly.pdbx_strand_id
1 'polypeptide(L)'
;MARDVLLVMAKRNGRWIAGAINFIGSDTLFGRNWGAIEHHPFLHFEVCYYQAIDFAVQRGLKVVEAGAQGEHKLARGYLPQTTHSAHFIADPGLRRAIADYLKRERDYVAEVGRELTEAGPFRKTVDDDA
;
A
#
# COMPACT_ATOMS: atom_id res chain seq x y z
N MET A 1 -8.25 17.38 11.21
CA MET A 1 -6.94 17.66 10.56
C MET A 1 -5.75 17.30 11.44
N ALA A 2 -5.50 17.94 12.61
CA ALA A 2 -4.30 17.63 13.41
C ALA A 2 -4.26 16.20 14.02
N ARG A 3 -5.37 15.46 14.00
CA ARG A 3 -5.45 14.07 14.48
C ARG A 3 -5.41 13.01 13.36
N ASP A 4 -5.28 13.44 12.10
CA ASP A 4 -5.39 12.56 10.93
C ASP A 4 -4.00 12.22 10.36
N VAL A 5 -2.96 12.37 11.17
CA VAL A 5 -1.57 12.10 10.82
C VAL A 5 -0.95 11.19 11.88
N LEU A 6 -0.31 10.12 11.44
CA LEU A 6 0.56 9.30 12.27
C LEU A 6 2.02 9.55 11.86
N LEU A 7 2.84 9.94 12.82
CA LEU A 7 4.28 10.03 12.68
C LEU A 7 4.95 8.92 13.48
N VAL A 8 5.59 7.98 12.79
CA VAL A 8 6.40 6.94 13.42
C VAL A 8 7.85 7.42 13.43
N MET A 9 8.48 7.47 14.60
CA MET A 9 9.82 8.05 14.78
C MET A 9 10.76 7.05 15.45
N ALA A 10 11.97 6.92 14.92
CA ALA A 10 13.01 6.04 15.48
C ALA A 10 14.09 6.85 16.19
N LYS A 11 14.45 6.44 17.41
CA LYS A 11 15.43 7.11 18.27
C LYS A 11 16.56 6.14 18.63
N ARG A 12 17.81 6.60 18.55
CA ARG A 12 19.00 5.89 19.03
C ARG A 12 19.79 6.80 19.95
N ASN A 13 20.10 6.33 21.16
CA ASN A 13 20.89 7.06 22.16
C ASN A 13 20.41 8.51 22.37
N GLY A 14 19.09 8.71 22.50
CA GLY A 14 18.56 10.05 22.73
C GLY A 14 18.39 10.92 21.47
N ARG A 15 18.81 10.46 20.28
CA ARG A 15 18.73 11.22 19.02
C ARG A 15 17.76 10.59 18.03
N TRP A 16 16.93 11.40 17.38
CA TRP A 16 16.08 10.95 16.28
C TRP A 16 16.93 10.62 15.07
N ILE A 17 16.74 9.44 14.50
CA ILE A 17 17.54 8.94 13.36
C ILE A 17 16.70 8.70 12.11
N ALA A 18 15.38 8.57 12.24
CA ALA A 18 14.48 8.35 11.11
C ALA A 18 13.01 8.60 11.48
N GLY A 19 12.15 8.69 10.46
CA GLY A 19 10.70 8.71 10.65
C GLY A 19 9.88 8.52 9.38
N ALA A 20 8.66 8.02 9.54
CA ALA A 20 7.66 7.86 8.49
C ALA A 20 6.40 8.66 8.82
N ILE A 21 5.87 9.36 7.82
CA ILE A 21 4.59 10.06 7.89
C ILE A 21 3.49 9.27 7.17
N ASN A 22 2.36 9.12 7.85
CA ASN A 22 1.16 8.44 7.36
C ASN A 22 -0.07 9.34 7.57
N PHE A 23 -1.06 9.24 6.68
CA PHE A 23 -2.35 9.90 6.82
C PHE A 23 -3.43 8.90 7.22
N ILE A 24 -4.28 9.29 8.15
CA ILE A 24 -5.36 8.46 8.68
C ILE A 24 -6.65 8.85 7.96
N GLY A 25 -7.19 7.93 7.16
CA GLY A 25 -8.51 8.04 6.56
C GLY A 25 -9.61 7.52 7.48
N SER A 26 -10.79 7.24 6.90
CA SER A 26 -11.95 6.69 7.63
C SER A 26 -11.64 5.33 8.25
N ASP A 27 -11.08 4.42 7.46
CA ASP A 27 -10.82 3.02 7.81
C ASP A 27 -9.47 2.54 7.25
N THR A 28 -8.70 3.45 6.66
CA THR A 28 -7.47 3.15 5.92
C THR A 28 -6.34 4.05 6.38
N LEU A 29 -5.16 3.48 6.59
CA LEU A 29 -3.92 4.21 6.87
C LEU A 29 -3.08 4.31 5.59
N PHE A 30 -2.70 5.53 5.21
CA PHE A 30 -1.95 5.79 3.99
C PHE A 30 -0.50 6.19 4.31
N GLY A 31 0.46 5.33 4.03
CA GLY A 31 1.88 5.65 4.09
C GLY A 31 2.28 6.66 3.03
N ARG A 32 3.12 7.65 3.39
CA ARG A 32 3.49 8.74 2.47
C ARG A 32 4.98 8.92 2.27
N ASN A 33 5.69 9.45 3.26
CA ASN A 33 7.12 9.70 3.15
C ASN A 33 7.86 9.00 4.28
N TRP A 34 9.08 8.59 3.98
CA TRP A 34 10.04 8.05 4.94
C TRP A 34 11.38 8.75 4.74
N GLY A 35 12.10 8.97 5.82
CA GLY A 35 13.46 9.47 5.77
C GLY A 35 14.28 8.96 6.95
N ALA A 36 15.58 8.79 6.71
CA ALA A 36 16.55 8.43 7.73
C ALA A 36 17.83 9.24 7.53
N ILE A 37 18.47 9.63 8.63
CA ILE A 37 19.79 10.28 8.64
C ILE A 37 20.91 9.29 9.01
N GLU A 38 20.55 8.04 9.30
CA GLU A 38 21.48 6.94 9.54
C GLU A 38 21.00 5.70 8.76
N HIS A 39 21.96 4.90 8.27
CA HIS A 39 21.66 3.62 7.67
C HIS A 39 21.68 2.52 8.73
N HIS A 40 20.60 1.76 8.82
CA HIS A 40 20.48 0.58 9.67
C HIS A 40 19.76 -0.52 8.90
N PRO A 41 20.25 -1.78 8.94
CA PRO A 41 19.54 -2.90 8.37
C PRO A 41 18.09 -2.94 8.87
N PHE A 42 17.16 -3.13 7.94
CA PHE A 42 15.73 -3.30 8.19
C PHE A 42 14.97 -2.12 8.83
N LEU A 43 15.62 -1.00 9.13
CA LEU A 43 14.96 0.15 9.77
C LEU A 43 13.78 0.71 8.96
N HIS A 44 13.89 0.69 7.63
CA HIS A 44 12.78 1.04 6.75
C HIS A 44 11.56 0.14 6.95
N PHE A 45 11.76 -1.17 7.14
CA PHE A 45 10.64 -2.10 7.30
C PHE A 45 9.93 -1.89 8.63
N GLU A 46 10.72 -1.73 9.69
CA GLU A 46 10.20 -1.47 11.03
C GLU A 46 9.29 -0.23 11.02
N VAL A 47 9.80 0.88 10.51
CA VAL A 47 9.10 2.17 10.63
C VAL A 47 7.99 2.35 9.59
N CYS A 48 8.19 1.88 8.35
CA CYS A 48 7.21 2.08 7.28
C CYS A 48 6.13 1.01 7.21
N TYR A 49 6.37 -0.20 7.74
CA TYR A 49 5.43 -1.31 7.62
C TYR A 49 4.96 -1.80 8.97
N TYR A 50 5.84 -2.34 9.82
CA TYR A 50 5.41 -3.04 11.02
C TYR A 50 4.74 -2.09 12.02
N GLN A 51 5.32 -0.93 12.29
CA GLN A 51 4.71 0.08 13.16
C GLN A 51 3.40 0.65 12.58
N ALA A 52 3.30 0.78 11.26
CA ALA A 52 2.07 1.24 10.60
C ALA A 52 0.95 0.19 10.69
N ILE A 53 1.27 -1.09 10.49
CA ILE A 53 0.36 -2.23 10.62
C ILE A 53 -0.12 -2.37 12.07
N ASP A 54 0.80 -2.34 13.03
CA ASP A 54 0.47 -2.43 14.46
C ASP A 54 -0.47 -1.31 14.88
N PHE A 55 -0.19 -0.07 14.45
CA PHE A 55 -1.06 1.07 14.70
C PHE A 55 -2.46 0.85 14.11
N ALA A 56 -2.54 0.39 12.86
CA ALA A 56 -3.81 0.14 12.18
C ALA A 56 -4.65 -0.90 12.92
N VAL A 57 -4.05 -2.02 13.32
CA VAL A 57 -4.69 -3.08 14.11
C VAL A 57 -5.22 -2.53 15.44
N GLN A 58 -4.40 -1.80 16.19
CA GLN A 58 -4.80 -1.22 17.47
C GLN A 58 -5.95 -0.21 17.35
N ARG A 59 -6.06 0.48 16.22
CA ARG A 59 -7.11 1.47 15.95
C ARG A 59 -8.32 0.90 15.20
N GLY A 60 -8.31 -0.39 14.87
CA GLY A 60 -9.38 -1.02 14.09
C GLY A 60 -9.48 -0.49 12.66
N LEU A 61 -8.39 0.05 12.10
CA LEU A 61 -8.31 0.37 10.68
C LEU A 61 -8.22 -0.94 9.89
N LYS A 62 -8.95 -1.02 8.78
CA LYS A 62 -9.09 -2.23 7.98
C LYS A 62 -7.96 -2.40 6.98
N VAL A 63 -7.39 -1.30 6.52
CA VAL A 63 -6.42 -1.30 5.42
C VAL A 63 -5.21 -0.45 5.77
N VAL A 64 -4.02 -0.93 5.40
CA VAL A 64 -2.79 -0.14 5.37
C VAL A 64 -2.32 -0.10 3.92
N GLU A 65 -2.16 1.09 3.38
CA GLU A 65 -1.59 1.31 2.06
C GLU A 65 -0.13 1.76 2.19
N ALA A 66 0.79 0.91 1.75
CA ALA A 66 2.22 1.19 1.71
C ALA A 66 2.66 2.14 0.57
N GLY A 67 1.74 2.94 0.03
CA GLY A 67 1.95 3.78 -1.16
C GLY A 67 2.05 3.00 -2.47
N ALA A 68 2.34 3.70 -3.58
CA ALA A 68 2.45 3.11 -4.90
C ALA A 68 3.76 2.33 -5.12
N GLN A 69 3.80 1.48 -6.15
CA GLN A 69 4.94 0.72 -6.70
C GLN A 69 5.35 -0.60 -6.03
N GLY A 70 5.69 -1.57 -6.89
CA GLY A 70 6.63 -2.66 -6.61
C GLY A 70 6.01 -3.98 -6.15
N GLU A 71 6.16 -5.02 -6.96
CA GLU A 71 5.82 -6.42 -6.63
C GLU A 71 6.52 -6.90 -5.35
N HIS A 72 7.67 -6.30 -5.00
CA HIS A 72 8.43 -6.59 -3.79
C HIS A 72 7.63 -6.35 -2.48
N LYS A 73 6.49 -5.65 -2.52
CA LYS A 73 5.61 -5.46 -1.36
C LYS A 73 4.81 -6.71 -1.01
N LEU A 74 4.64 -7.62 -1.96
CA LEU A 74 3.96 -8.90 -1.74
C LEU A 74 4.65 -9.70 -0.64
N ALA A 75 5.98 -9.84 -0.73
CA ALA A 75 6.81 -10.48 0.29
C ALA A 75 6.79 -9.76 1.65
N ARG A 76 6.26 -8.53 1.72
CA ARG A 76 6.13 -7.72 2.94
C ARG A 76 4.71 -7.76 3.52
N GLY A 77 3.84 -8.61 2.97
CA GLY A 77 2.47 -8.81 3.46
C GLY A 77 1.41 -7.90 2.83
N TYR A 78 1.77 -7.06 1.84
CA TYR A 78 0.80 -6.25 1.12
C TYR A 78 0.29 -7.00 -0.11
N LEU A 79 -0.99 -7.36 -0.10
CA LEU A 79 -1.63 -8.05 -1.21
C LEU A 79 -1.94 -7.08 -2.35
N PRO A 80 -1.94 -7.55 -3.62
CA PRO A 80 -2.37 -6.73 -4.74
C PRO A 80 -3.83 -6.33 -4.55
N GLN A 81 -4.14 -5.08 -4.86
CA GLN A 81 -5.51 -4.55 -4.86
C GLN A 81 -5.73 -3.74 -6.13
N THR A 82 -6.84 -3.98 -6.82
CA THR A 82 -7.22 -3.20 -7.98
C THR A 82 -7.48 -1.76 -7.56
N THR A 83 -6.73 -0.83 -8.12
CA THR A 83 -6.90 0.60 -7.86
C THR A 83 -7.63 1.24 -9.04
N HIS A 84 -8.62 2.08 -8.74
CA HIS A 84 -9.41 2.77 -9.75
C HIS A 84 -9.00 4.25 -9.83
N SER A 85 -9.08 4.80 -11.04
CA SER A 85 -8.91 6.23 -11.27
C SER A 85 -10.00 6.73 -12.20
N ALA A 86 -10.42 7.99 -12.02
CA ALA A 86 -11.45 8.63 -12.80
C ALA A 86 -10.84 9.78 -13.59
N HIS A 87 -11.06 9.77 -14.91
CA HIS A 87 -10.47 10.75 -15.83
C HIS A 87 -11.55 11.35 -16.72
N PHE A 88 -11.61 12.68 -16.78
CA PHE A 88 -12.42 13.38 -17.77
C PHE A 88 -11.60 13.64 -19.03
N ILE A 89 -12.03 13.08 -20.16
CA ILE A 89 -11.35 13.22 -21.45
C ILE A 89 -12.24 14.02 -22.39
N ALA A 90 -11.96 15.30 -22.56
CA ALA A 90 -12.80 16.20 -23.36
C ALA A 90 -12.81 15.83 -24.86
N ASP A 91 -11.64 15.52 -25.42
CA ASP A 91 -11.53 15.18 -26.84
C ASP A 91 -12.18 13.82 -27.15
N PRO A 92 -13.17 13.76 -28.07
CA PRO A 92 -13.85 12.51 -28.38
C PRO A 92 -12.96 11.47 -29.05
N GLY A 93 -11.95 11.88 -29.81
CA GLY A 93 -11.00 10.98 -30.48
C GLY A 93 -10.11 10.28 -29.46
N LEU A 94 -9.50 11.05 -28.56
CA LEU A 94 -8.68 10.56 -27.47
C LEU A 94 -9.49 9.68 -26.52
N ARG A 95 -10.72 10.07 -26.20
CA ARG A 95 -11.63 9.25 -25.37
C ARG A 95 -11.88 7.88 -25.96
N ARG A 96 -12.11 7.78 -27.28
CA ARG A 96 -12.29 6.50 -27.97
C ARG A 96 -11.01 5.66 -27.93
N ALA A 97 -9.87 6.26 -28.26
CA ALA A 97 -8.59 5.56 -28.24
C ALA A 97 -8.25 4.98 -26.85
N ILE A 98 -8.46 5.77 -25.79
CA ILE A 98 -8.27 5.31 -24.41
C ILE A 98 -9.29 4.21 -24.06
N ALA A 99 -10.57 4.38 -24.40
CA ALA A 99 -11.59 3.37 -24.12
C ALA A 99 -11.31 2.03 -24.80
N ASP A 100 -10.78 2.03 -26.03
CA ASP A 100 -10.41 0.83 -26.75
C ASP A 100 -9.17 0.14 -26.17
N TYR A 101 -8.18 0.90 -25.71
CA TYR A 101 -7.04 0.37 -24.98
C TYR A 101 -7.45 -0.28 -23.65
N LEU A 102 -8.30 0.41 -22.87
CA LEU A 102 -8.76 -0.03 -21.55
C LEU A 102 -9.49 -1.38 -21.58
N LYS A 103 -10.07 -1.78 -22.72
CA LYS A 103 -10.65 -3.13 -22.87
C LYS A 103 -9.60 -4.21 -22.61
N ARG A 104 -8.44 -4.13 -23.26
CA ARG A 104 -7.35 -5.11 -23.12
C ARG A 104 -6.58 -4.93 -21.82
N GLU A 105 -6.39 -3.68 -21.38
CA GLU A 105 -5.66 -3.41 -20.14
C GLU A 105 -6.38 -3.99 -18.92
N ARG A 106 -7.72 -3.93 -18.87
CA ARG A 106 -8.50 -4.51 -17.75
C ARG A 106 -8.31 -6.01 -17.63
N ASP A 107 -8.32 -6.73 -18.75
CA ASP A 107 -8.10 -8.19 -18.74
C ASP A 107 -6.68 -8.52 -18.25
N TYR A 108 -5.68 -7.76 -18.72
CA TYR A 108 -4.29 -7.90 -18.27
C TYR A 108 -4.14 -7.61 -16.77
N VAL A 109 -4.68 -6.51 -16.28
CA VAL A 109 -4.61 -6.13 -14.85
C VAL A 109 -5.32 -7.17 -13.98
N ALA A 110 -6.44 -7.73 -14.44
CA ALA A 110 -7.14 -8.79 -13.73
C ALA A 110 -6.31 -10.08 -13.64
N GLU A 111 -5.63 -10.46 -14.72
CA GLU A 111 -4.74 -11.63 -14.72
C GLU A 111 -3.53 -11.42 -13.80
N VAL A 112 -2.83 -10.29 -13.92
CA VAL A 112 -1.72 -9.95 -13.02
C VAL A 112 -2.18 -9.92 -11.55
N GLY A 113 -3.39 -9.42 -11.30
CA GLY A 113 -3.99 -9.44 -9.96
C GLY A 113 -4.17 -10.86 -9.41
N ARG A 114 -4.62 -11.82 -10.24
CA ARG A 114 -4.72 -13.23 -9.87
C ARG A 114 -3.36 -13.84 -9.58
N GLU A 115 -2.40 -13.71 -10.50
CA GLU A 115 -1.05 -14.25 -10.36
C GLU A 115 -0.37 -13.76 -9.07
N LEU A 116 -0.42 -12.44 -8.81
CA LEU A 116 0.16 -11.85 -7.60
C LEU A 116 -0.57 -12.29 -6.33
N THR A 117 -1.89 -12.50 -6.39
CA THR A 117 -2.66 -12.99 -5.24
C THR A 117 -2.27 -14.42 -4.92
N GLU A 118 -2.11 -15.27 -5.94
CA GLU A 118 -1.70 -16.66 -5.77
C GLU A 118 -0.27 -16.82 -5.23
N ALA A 119 0.61 -15.86 -5.55
CA ALA A 119 1.97 -15.76 -5.05
C ALA A 119 2.07 -15.08 -3.67
N GLY A 120 0.95 -14.68 -3.08
CA GLY A 120 0.90 -14.01 -1.78
C GLY A 120 1.50 -14.86 -0.64
N PRO A 121 2.08 -14.24 0.40
CA PRO A 121 2.78 -14.94 1.48
C PRO A 121 1.85 -15.61 2.49
N PHE A 122 0.53 -15.42 2.37
CA PHE A 122 -0.44 -15.95 3.31
C PHE A 122 -0.85 -17.37 2.96
N ARG A 123 -1.12 -18.18 3.98
CA ARG A 123 -1.62 -19.54 3.80
C ARG A 123 -2.92 -19.49 3.01
N LYS A 124 -2.98 -20.19 1.88
CA LYS A 124 -4.23 -20.46 1.18
C LYS A 124 -5.09 -21.29 2.14
N THR A 125 -6.16 -20.70 2.66
CA THR A 125 -7.17 -21.48 3.39
C THR A 125 -7.74 -22.47 2.40
N VAL A 126 -7.52 -23.77 2.64
CA VAL A 126 -8.42 -24.79 2.10
C VAL A 126 -9.80 -24.44 2.66
N ASP A 127 -10.82 -24.37 1.81
CA ASP A 127 -12.21 -24.16 2.25
C ASP A 127 -12.49 -25.07 3.46
N ASP A 128 -12.75 -24.45 4.61
CA ASP A 128 -13.29 -25.13 5.79
C ASP A 128 -14.82 -25.17 5.71
N ASP A 129 -15.36 -25.29 4.50
CA ASP A 129 -16.78 -25.54 4.22
C ASP A 129 -16.91 -26.94 3.59
N ALA A 130 -16.86 -27.95 4.45
CA ALA A 130 -17.34 -29.31 4.21
C ALA A 130 -18.57 -29.59 5.08
#